data_AF-A0AAU4QJ82-F1
#
_entry.id   AF-A0AAU4QJ82-F1
#
_cell.length_a   1.000
_cell.length_b   1.000
_cell.length_c   1.000
_cell.angle_alpha   90.00
_cell.angle_beta   90.00
_cell.angle_gamma   90.00
#
_symmetry.space_group_name_H-M   'P 1'
#
loop_
_entity.id
_entity.type
_entity.pdbx_description
1 polymer ?
#
loop_
_entity_poly.entity_id
_entity_poly.type
_entity_poly.pdbx_seq_one_letter_code
_entity_poly.pdbx_strand_id
1 'polypeptide(L)'
;MTVAKLLRPTLAATLLASVTACGASSVPDVSASTATRSGPAETHRSANPEPVTATMPDVIGGNAGRAYEQMGSKLDMTFKDASGQGRPVDDPAAWKICNSQPGPNQQITDYPVVFGVVRVSESCTDEVPE
;
A
#
# COMPACT_ATOMS: atom_id res chain seq x y z
N MET A 1 -5.57 -21.74 -38.49
CA MET A 1 -4.62 -22.86 -38.43
C MET A 1 -3.23 -22.28 -38.18
N THR A 2 -2.65 -22.53 -37.00
CA THR A 2 -1.22 -22.86 -36.77
C THR A 2 -0.97 -22.88 -35.26
N VAL A 3 -0.75 -24.08 -34.73
CA VAL A 3 -0.35 -24.40 -33.35
C VAL A 3 1.15 -24.68 -33.37
N ALA A 4 1.92 -24.15 -32.40
CA ALA A 4 3.26 -24.63 -32.06
C ALA A 4 3.48 -24.43 -30.56
N LYS A 5 3.19 -25.43 -29.73
CA LYS A 5 4.05 -26.54 -29.28
C LYS A 5 4.76 -26.19 -27.95
N LEU A 6 4.09 -26.57 -26.86
CA LEU A 6 4.63 -26.57 -25.49
C LEU A 6 5.86 -27.47 -25.37
N LEU A 7 6.91 -26.99 -24.70
CA LEU A 7 7.90 -27.84 -24.06
C LEU A 7 8.07 -27.44 -22.59
N ARG A 8 7.65 -28.34 -21.70
CA ARG A 8 7.95 -28.38 -20.27
C ARG A 8 9.15 -29.31 -20.07
N PRO A 9 10.12 -29.00 -19.20
CA PRO A 9 10.92 -30.03 -18.55
C PRO A 9 10.47 -30.16 -17.09
N THR A 10 9.73 -31.24 -16.83
CA THR A 10 9.52 -31.80 -15.49
C THR A 10 10.82 -32.47 -15.02
N LEU A 11 11.39 -32.00 -13.91
CA LEU A 11 12.39 -32.75 -13.15
C LEU A 11 11.74 -33.21 -11.84
N ALA A 12 11.67 -34.54 -11.70
CA ALA A 12 11.02 -35.25 -10.62
C ALA A 12 11.90 -35.34 -9.37
N ALA A 13 11.24 -35.68 -8.27
CA ALA A 13 11.63 -35.53 -6.88
C ALA A 13 12.77 -36.45 -6.39
N THR A 14 13.42 -36.00 -5.31
CA THR A 14 14.01 -36.89 -4.30
C THR A 14 13.57 -36.45 -2.91
N LEU A 15 12.77 -37.29 -2.26
CA LEU A 15 12.45 -37.26 -0.84
C LEU A 15 13.69 -37.65 -0.02
N LEU A 16 13.96 -36.92 1.06
CA LEU A 16 14.60 -37.47 2.25
C LEU A 16 13.83 -36.96 3.48
N ALA A 17 13.09 -37.88 4.08
CA ALA A 17 12.49 -37.72 5.39
C ALA A 17 13.55 -38.02 6.45
N SER A 18 13.77 -37.08 7.37
CA SER A 18 14.47 -37.35 8.63
C SER A 18 13.65 -36.74 9.76
N VAL A 19 12.87 -37.62 10.41
CA VAL A 19 12.19 -37.35 11.67
C VAL A 19 13.23 -37.59 12.76
N THR A 20 13.57 -36.57 13.56
CA THR A 20 14.37 -36.76 14.76
C THR A 20 13.62 -36.20 15.94
N ALA A 21 13.27 -37.12 16.85
CA ALA A 21 12.44 -36.93 18.02
C ALA A 21 13.16 -36.11 19.12
N CYS A 22 12.35 -35.57 20.04
CA CYS A 22 12.73 -34.78 21.22
C CYS A 22 13.94 -35.32 22.00
N GLY A 23 14.80 -34.39 22.41
CA GLY A 23 15.68 -34.55 23.56
C GLY A 23 15.67 -33.26 24.40
N ALA A 24 14.94 -33.27 25.51
CA ALA A 24 15.10 -32.29 26.58
C ALA A 24 16.19 -32.77 27.54
N SER A 25 17.23 -31.96 27.76
CA SER A 25 18.00 -31.92 29.01
C SER A 25 18.93 -30.71 29.02
N SER A 26 18.76 -29.93 30.07
CA SER A 26 19.35 -28.62 30.33
C SER A 26 20.72 -28.76 31.02
N VAL A 27 21.70 -27.92 30.65
CA VAL A 27 22.60 -27.24 31.62
C VAL A 27 23.18 -25.97 30.97
N PRO A 28 23.33 -24.87 31.73
CA PRO A 28 23.64 -23.55 31.19
C PRO A 28 25.14 -23.32 31.12
N ASP A 29 25.62 -22.78 30.01
CA ASP A 29 26.92 -22.09 29.98
C ASP A 29 26.68 -20.65 29.56
N VAL A 30 26.95 -19.76 30.50
CA VAL A 30 27.02 -18.32 30.28
C VAL A 30 28.26 -18.07 29.45
N SER A 31 28.09 -18.15 28.14
CA SER A 31 29.00 -17.53 27.19
C SER A 31 28.32 -16.28 26.67
N ALA A 32 28.75 -15.15 27.23
CA ALA A 32 28.46 -13.81 26.76
C ALA A 32 28.86 -13.69 25.28
N SER A 33 27.93 -14.04 24.40
CA SER A 33 27.94 -13.63 23.02
C SER A 33 26.93 -12.50 22.92
N THR A 34 27.47 -11.30 22.80
CA THR A 34 26.81 -10.11 22.28
C THR A 34 25.71 -10.52 21.30
N ALA A 35 24.46 -10.42 21.76
CA ALA A 35 23.31 -10.41 20.89
C ALA A 35 23.42 -9.12 20.06
N THR A 36 24.18 -9.19 18.97
CA THR A 36 23.96 -8.34 17.81
C THR A 36 22.58 -8.73 17.29
N ARG A 37 21.54 -8.18 17.93
CA ARG A 37 20.19 -8.10 17.40
C ARG A 37 20.29 -7.19 16.19
N SER A 38 20.73 -7.76 15.07
CA SER A 38 20.40 -7.22 13.76
C SER A 38 18.93 -7.54 13.54
N GLY A 39 18.05 -6.84 14.26
CA GLY A 39 16.73 -6.59 13.71
C GLY A 39 16.96 -5.78 12.43
N PRO A 40 16.20 -6.01 11.35
CA PRO A 40 16.16 -5.01 10.30
C PRO A 40 15.84 -3.69 11.01
N ALA A 41 16.69 -2.69 10.79
CA ALA A 41 16.34 -1.34 11.12
C ALA A 41 15.12 -1.01 10.26
N GLU A 42 13.93 -1.36 10.76
CA GLU A 42 12.71 -0.71 10.35
C GLU A 42 12.99 0.76 10.63
N THR A 43 13.25 1.48 9.55
CA THR A 43 13.14 2.92 9.54
C THR A 43 11.72 3.14 10.01
N HIS A 44 11.56 3.46 11.31
CA HIS A 44 10.29 3.77 11.91
C HIS A 44 9.76 4.97 11.13
N ARG A 45 8.95 4.71 10.10
CA ARG A 45 8.11 5.74 9.49
C ARG A 45 7.31 6.26 10.67
N SER A 46 7.53 7.53 11.02
CA SER A 46 6.92 8.15 12.20
C SER A 46 5.45 7.77 12.21
N ALA A 47 4.99 7.12 13.28
CA ALA A 47 3.59 6.69 13.43
C ALA A 47 2.63 7.88 13.54
N ASN A 48 3.19 9.10 13.57
CA ASN A 48 2.47 10.34 13.52
C ASN A 48 3.14 11.25 12.48
N PRO A 49 2.61 11.35 11.26
CA PRO A 49 3.06 12.38 10.32
C PRO A 49 2.79 13.76 10.93
N GLU A 50 3.79 14.64 10.94
CA GLU A 50 3.60 15.99 11.46
C GLU A 50 2.53 16.71 10.62
N PRO A 51 1.52 17.35 11.24
CA PRO A 51 0.52 18.13 10.51
C PRO A 51 1.21 19.18 9.66
N VAL A 52 1.02 19.12 8.34
CA VAL A 52 1.49 20.18 7.46
C VAL A 52 0.47 21.30 7.52
N THR A 53 0.87 22.53 7.85
CA THR A 53 -0.02 23.69 7.71
C THR A 53 -0.33 24.04 6.24
N ALA A 54 -0.16 23.09 5.33
CA ALA A 54 -0.43 23.23 3.91
C ALA A 54 -1.94 23.24 3.66
N THR A 55 -2.32 23.99 2.63
CA THR A 55 -3.69 24.02 2.12
C THR A 55 -3.87 22.93 1.07
N MET A 56 -4.98 22.21 1.16
CA MET A 56 -5.40 21.22 0.19
C MET A 56 -5.70 21.89 -1.16
N PRO A 57 -5.00 21.53 -2.25
CA PRO A 57 -5.30 22.08 -3.56
C PRO A 57 -6.67 21.60 -4.06
N ASP A 58 -7.31 22.39 -4.91
CA ASP A 58 -8.49 21.94 -5.64
C ASP A 58 -8.08 21.05 -6.82
N VAL A 59 -8.28 19.74 -6.63
CA VAL A 59 -7.94 18.69 -7.59
C VAL A 59 -9.18 17.92 -8.07
N ILE A 60 -10.38 18.40 -7.71
CA ILE A 60 -11.64 17.73 -8.03
C ILE A 60 -11.84 17.73 -9.56
N GLY A 61 -12.30 16.59 -10.09
CA GLY A 61 -12.44 16.34 -11.52
C GLY A 61 -11.11 16.06 -12.26
N GLY A 62 -9.97 16.24 -11.59
CA GLY A 62 -8.64 15.96 -12.12
C GLY A 62 -8.27 14.46 -12.11
N ASN A 63 -7.14 14.14 -12.71
CA ASN A 63 -6.56 12.79 -12.69
C ASN A 63 -5.86 12.50 -11.36
N ALA A 64 -6.10 11.33 -10.77
CA ALA A 64 -5.54 10.99 -9.45
C ALA A 64 -4.02 10.81 -9.48
N GLY A 65 -3.45 10.22 -10.53
CA GLY A 65 -2.00 10.13 -10.72
C GLY A 65 -1.32 11.50 -10.79
N ARG A 66 -1.90 12.45 -11.51
CA ARG A 66 -1.39 13.84 -11.57
C ARG A 66 -1.47 14.55 -10.22
N ALA A 67 -2.56 14.37 -9.47
CA ALA A 67 -2.66 14.93 -8.13
C ALA A 67 -1.59 14.35 -7.20
N TYR A 68 -1.35 13.04 -7.26
CA TYR A 68 -0.28 12.39 -6.49
C TYR A 68 1.11 12.96 -6.80
N GLU A 69 1.43 13.17 -8.08
CA GLU A 69 2.68 13.80 -8.51
C GLU A 69 2.81 15.24 -7.99
N GLN A 70 1.74 16.04 -8.08
CA GLN A 70 1.72 17.45 -7.71
C GLN A 70 1.87 17.66 -6.20
N MET A 71 1.16 16.87 -5.39
CA MET A 71 1.22 16.98 -3.94
C MET A 71 2.51 16.36 -3.37
N GLY A 72 3.13 15.48 -4.15
CA GLY A 72 4.41 14.87 -3.82
C GLY A 72 4.24 13.57 -3.04
N SER A 73 4.95 12.53 -3.48
CA SER A 73 4.87 11.16 -2.95
C SER A 73 5.26 10.98 -1.48
N LYS A 74 5.72 12.04 -0.81
CA LYS A 74 6.07 12.04 0.62
C LYS A 74 4.86 12.29 1.53
N LEU A 75 3.77 12.87 1.01
CA LEU A 75 2.53 13.02 1.77
C LEU A 75 1.84 11.67 1.87
N ASP A 76 1.30 11.37 3.05
CA ASP A 76 0.51 10.16 3.23
C ASP A 76 -0.86 10.36 2.57
N MET A 77 -1.11 9.62 1.50
CA MET A 77 -2.27 9.78 0.63
C MET A 77 -2.93 8.43 0.38
N THR A 78 -4.26 8.40 0.36
CA THR A 78 -5.05 7.21 0.07
C THR A 78 -6.09 7.51 -1.00
N PHE A 79 -6.19 6.65 -2.01
CA PHE A 79 -7.25 6.71 -3.01
C PHE A 79 -8.26 5.58 -2.78
N LYS A 80 -9.55 5.91 -2.75
CA LYS A 80 -10.65 4.96 -2.54
C LYS A 80 -11.64 5.05 -3.70
N ASP A 81 -12.09 3.90 -4.18
CA ASP A 81 -13.16 3.83 -5.18
C ASP A 81 -14.48 4.34 -4.59
N ALA A 82 -14.89 5.52 -5.05
CA ALA A 82 -16.11 6.20 -4.65
C ALA A 82 -17.34 5.74 -5.46
N SER A 83 -17.18 4.83 -6.41
CA SER A 83 -18.31 4.33 -7.20
C SER A 83 -19.18 3.29 -6.45
N GLY A 84 -18.86 2.98 -5.19
CA GLY A 84 -19.49 1.91 -4.41
C GLY A 84 -19.10 0.48 -4.82
N GLN A 85 -18.23 0.30 -5.82
CA GLN A 85 -17.83 -1.03 -6.31
C GLN A 85 -16.66 -1.64 -5.52
N GLY A 86 -16.01 -0.86 -4.64
CA GLY A 86 -14.96 -1.34 -3.75
C GLY A 86 -13.70 -1.84 -4.48
N ARG A 87 -13.44 -1.33 -5.68
CA ARG A 87 -12.27 -1.75 -6.48
C ARG A 87 -10.99 -1.17 -5.87
N PRO A 88 -9.86 -1.91 -5.90
CA PRO A 88 -8.58 -1.36 -5.53
C PRO A 88 -8.12 -0.30 -6.54
N VAL A 89 -7.41 0.72 -6.04
CA VAL A 89 -6.86 1.82 -6.85
C VAL A 89 -5.36 1.62 -7.00
N ASP A 90 -4.96 0.64 -7.83
CA ASP A 90 -3.55 0.25 -7.98
C ASP A 90 -2.75 1.17 -8.93
N ASP A 91 -3.43 1.70 -9.96
CA ASP A 91 -2.87 2.67 -10.90
C ASP A 91 -3.69 3.96 -10.87
N PRO A 92 -3.32 4.95 -10.03
CA PRO A 92 -4.05 6.22 -9.90
C PRO A 92 -4.19 6.98 -11.22
N ALA A 93 -3.35 6.74 -12.24
CA ALA A 93 -3.50 7.40 -13.54
C ALA A 93 -4.77 6.96 -14.31
N ALA A 94 -5.37 5.81 -13.96
CA ALA A 94 -6.62 5.33 -14.55
C ALA A 94 -7.89 5.92 -13.89
N TRP A 95 -7.74 6.84 -12.93
CA TRP A 95 -8.84 7.33 -12.09
C TRP A 95 -8.96 8.87 -12.10
N LYS A 96 -10.19 9.32 -11.86
CA LYS A 96 -10.59 10.73 -11.71
C LYS A 96 -11.02 10.99 -10.28
N ILE A 97 -10.59 12.11 -9.71
CA ILE A 97 -10.95 12.54 -8.35
C ILE A 97 -12.36 13.13 -8.34
N CYS A 98 -13.17 12.69 -7.39
CA CYS A 98 -14.53 13.18 -7.17
C CYS A 98 -14.69 13.94 -5.86
N ASN A 99 -13.94 13.56 -4.83
CA ASN A 99 -13.91 14.26 -3.55
C ASN A 99 -12.55 14.09 -2.87
N SER A 100 -12.28 14.94 -1.88
CA SER A 100 -11.10 14.85 -1.03
C SER A 100 -11.44 15.13 0.44
N GLN A 101 -10.69 14.51 1.33
CA GLN A 101 -10.66 14.78 2.76
C GLN A 101 -9.21 15.10 3.16
N PRO A 102 -8.91 16.32 3.63
CA PRO A 102 -9.82 17.46 3.72
C PRO A 102 -10.28 17.96 2.34
N GLY A 103 -11.34 18.76 2.32
CA GLY A 103 -11.90 19.33 1.08
C GLY A 103 -10.96 20.35 0.41
N PRO A 104 -11.26 20.76 -0.83
CA PRO A 104 -10.47 21.77 -1.54
C PRO A 104 -10.37 23.07 -0.74
N ASN A 105 -9.18 23.67 -0.74
CA ASN A 105 -8.84 24.91 -0.04
C ASN A 105 -8.93 24.83 1.50
N GLN A 106 -9.11 23.65 2.08
CA GLN A 106 -9.05 23.43 3.53
C GLN A 106 -7.61 23.17 3.98
N GLN A 107 -7.31 23.45 5.25
CA GLN A 107 -6.02 23.08 5.82
C GLN A 107 -5.91 21.55 6.01
N ILE A 108 -4.72 21.01 5.74
CA ILE A 108 -4.39 19.61 6.02
C ILE A 108 -3.97 19.49 7.48
N THR A 109 -4.92 19.18 8.36
CA THR A 109 -4.62 19.07 9.81
C THR A 109 -4.19 17.68 10.24
N ASP A 110 -4.38 16.69 9.38
CA ASP A 110 -4.26 15.27 9.68
C ASP A 110 -4.03 14.45 8.40
N TYR A 111 -3.58 13.21 8.60
CA TYR A 111 -3.24 12.26 7.54
C TYR A 111 -3.89 10.89 7.82
N PRO A 112 -4.10 10.07 6.77
CA PRO A 112 -3.79 10.36 5.37
C PRO A 112 -4.78 11.35 4.73
N VAL A 113 -4.33 12.06 3.70
CA VAL A 113 -5.25 12.78 2.80
C VAL A 113 -5.98 11.74 1.97
N VAL A 114 -7.31 11.72 2.03
CA VAL A 114 -8.15 10.71 1.36
C VAL A 114 -8.79 11.30 0.11
N PHE A 115 -8.73 10.56 -0.98
CA PHE A 115 -9.39 10.90 -2.25
C PHE A 115 -10.43 9.86 -2.60
N GLY A 116 -11.67 10.29 -2.80
CA GLY A 116 -12.68 9.48 -3.49
C GLY A 116 -12.48 9.60 -4.99
N VAL A 117 -12.35 8.46 -5.67
CA VAL A 117 -12.07 8.40 -7.10
C VAL A 117 -13.03 7.47 -7.84
N VAL A 118 -13.25 7.73 -9.11
CA VAL A 118 -13.96 6.82 -10.03
C VAL A 118 -13.09 6.57 -11.27
N ARG A 119 -13.40 5.55 -12.08
CA ARG A 119 -12.66 5.37 -13.34
C ARG A 119 -12.84 6.60 -14.23
N VAL A 120 -11.86 6.91 -15.06
CA VAL A 120 -11.92 8.08 -15.97
C VAL A 120 -13.17 8.11 -16.85
N SER A 121 -13.73 6.95 -17.20
CA SER A 121 -14.95 6.80 -18.00
C SER A 121 -16.26 6.93 -17.20
N GLU A 122 -16.18 6.96 -15.87
CA GLU A 122 -17.32 7.07 -14.95
C GLU A 122 -17.54 8.55 -14.55
N SER A 123 -18.77 8.89 -14.15
CA SER A 123 -19.11 10.21 -13.62
C SER A 123 -18.97 10.23 -12.10
N CYS A 124 -18.57 11.38 -11.55
CA CYS A 124 -18.66 11.60 -10.12
C CYS A 124 -20.13 11.75 -9.75
N THR A 125 -20.57 10.95 -8.78
CA THR A 125 -21.87 11.11 -8.13
C THR A 125 -21.64 11.80 -6.79
N ASP A 126 -22.52 12.75 -6.44
CA ASP A 126 -22.51 13.42 -5.14
C ASP A 126 -23.05 12.51 -4.03
N GLU A 127 -22.59 11.25 -3.98
CA GLU A 127 -22.98 10.36 -2.88
C GLU A 127 -22.14 10.74 -1.66
N VAL A 128 -22.74 11.60 -0.83
CA VAL A 128 -22.31 11.84 0.55
C VAL A 128 -22.48 10.52 1.30
N PRO A 129 -21.40 9.91 1.82
CA PRO A 129 -21.55 8.72 2.66
C PRO A 129 -22.34 9.10 3.91
N GLU A 130 -23.51 8.47 4.14
CA GLU A 130 -24.29 8.57 5.39
C GLU A 130 -23.55 7.97 6.59
#